data_AF-A0A4V2J341-F1
#
_entry.id   AF-A0A4V2J341-F1
#
_cell.length_a   1.000
_cell.length_b   1.000
_cell.length_c   1.000
_cell.angle_alpha   90.00
_cell.angle_beta   90.00
_cell.angle_gamma   90.00
#
_symmetry.space_group_name_H-M   'P 1'
#
loop_
_entity.id
_entity.type
_entity.pdbx_description
1 polymer ?
#
loop_
_entity_poly.entity_id
_entity_poly.type
_entity_poly.pdbx_seq_one_letter_code
_entity_poly.pdbx_strand_id
1 'polypeptide(L)'
;MEQRRSFTRLAKKNFLMMVMMFQALLAIFPFLAYAGIPEDLDTAAVFKQLKSGSHVGGDKEYNSPEEPTVYLTFDDGPSKLTGRVLDILQDEGVKATFFVLGNEARQRPDTVRRIVQEGHALGNHSYNHVYSELYGAGFSPFWKQIQKTEDILNDIAGVRPALVRAPGGTYGNFDPFYFYYMEQAGYSVFDWNIDSGDASRAGVKASEITATVKKGPFRHEVILLMHDGSGHDESVKALPEVIHLFKDKGYTFSVLSPLVKPPVLTAVKPKWARSYTEAGFEDQLSLSLDHAALLEPQEAKSGPQDAAPQPPSEPQPPAVPLLLQLGERRLELKGEEYIARQDRVDVPLRRLIEEIGGRVKWDDARMTATVVYGSSRIDFDLPRHEIRLKRPEYKISTFSLAPMELSNGSLMVPLRTTLELLGSRIASYSMGDELREVTAELHPYIAFGNRL
;
A
#
# COMPACT_ATOMS: atom_id res chain seq x y z
N MET A 1 10.20 21.89 65.49
CA MET A 1 8.81 21.95 64.97
C MET A 1 8.72 22.58 63.56
N GLU A 2 9.77 23.25 63.07
CA GLU A 2 9.78 23.91 61.74
C GLU A 2 10.00 22.97 60.54
N GLN A 3 10.77 21.89 60.67
CA GLN A 3 11.01 20.97 59.53
C GLN A 3 9.74 20.24 59.04
N ARG A 4 8.78 19.96 59.92
CA ARG A 4 7.52 19.28 59.54
C ARG A 4 6.53 20.17 58.79
N ARG A 5 6.59 21.50 58.95
CA ARG A 5 5.71 22.46 58.25
C ARG A 5 6.20 22.80 56.84
N SER A 6 7.50 22.67 56.58
CA SER A 6 8.10 22.86 55.25
C SER A 6 7.69 21.76 54.27
N PHE A 7 7.77 20.49 54.71
CA PHE A 7 7.43 19.33 53.88
C PHE A 7 5.97 19.31 53.41
N THR A 8 5.03 19.77 54.24
CA THR A 8 3.59 19.76 53.91
C THR A 8 3.18 20.85 52.93
N ARG A 9 3.93 21.97 52.85
CA ARG A 9 3.71 23.00 51.81
C ARG A 9 4.31 22.61 50.46
N LEU A 10 5.47 21.95 50.46
CA LEU A 10 6.12 21.49 49.23
C LEU A 10 5.33 20.34 48.57
N ALA A 11 4.81 19.41 49.37
CA ALA A 11 3.99 18.30 48.87
C ALA A 11 2.66 18.77 48.24
N LYS A 12 2.00 19.79 48.82
CA LYS A 12 0.75 20.35 48.24
C LYS A 12 0.99 21.17 46.97
N LYS A 13 2.12 21.88 46.87
CA LYS A 13 2.47 22.65 45.67
C LYS A 13 2.88 21.73 44.51
N ASN A 14 3.58 20.64 44.82
CA ASN A 14 3.94 19.61 43.84
C ASN A 14 2.73 18.78 43.40
N PHE A 15 1.76 18.51 44.28
CA PHE A 15 0.53 17.81 43.90
C PHE A 15 -0.36 18.65 42.98
N LEU A 16 -0.51 19.96 43.24
CA LEU A 16 -1.29 20.85 42.38
C LEU A 16 -0.62 21.10 41.01
N MET A 17 0.73 21.14 40.98
CA MET A 17 1.50 21.23 39.73
C MET A 17 1.46 19.92 38.93
N MET A 18 1.43 18.77 39.61
CA MET A 18 1.29 17.45 38.98
C MET A 18 -0.10 17.23 38.39
N VAL A 19 -1.17 17.73 39.04
CA VAL A 19 -2.54 17.67 38.48
C VAL A 19 -2.73 18.61 37.29
N MET A 20 -2.12 19.81 37.30
CA MET A 20 -2.11 20.69 36.11
C MET A 20 -1.23 20.15 34.97
N MET A 21 -0.11 19.49 35.25
CA MET A 21 0.67 18.78 34.23
C MET A 21 -0.07 17.57 33.68
N PHE A 22 -0.87 16.86 34.49
CA PHE A 22 -1.68 15.73 34.01
C PHE A 22 -2.85 16.18 33.12
N GLN A 23 -3.39 17.39 33.34
CA GLN A 23 -4.38 17.99 32.43
C GLN A 23 -3.74 18.62 31.17
N ALA A 24 -2.46 19.01 31.22
CA ALA A 24 -1.71 19.49 30.05
C ALA A 24 -1.10 18.35 29.19
N LEU A 25 -0.87 17.17 29.77
CA LEU A 25 -0.36 15.98 29.05
C LEU A 25 -1.44 15.21 28.26
N LEU A 26 -2.72 15.59 28.41
CA LEU A 26 -3.80 15.13 27.54
C LEU A 26 -3.88 15.89 26.21
N ALA A 27 -3.02 16.90 25.99
CA ALA A 27 -3.06 17.77 24.81
C ALA A 27 -1.91 17.56 23.81
N ILE A 28 -1.03 16.56 24.01
CA ILE A 28 0.10 16.29 23.10
C ILE A 28 0.20 14.77 22.84
N PHE A 29 -0.85 14.23 22.23
CA PHE A 29 -0.77 13.00 21.45
C PHE A 29 -1.24 13.38 20.05
N PRO A 30 -0.48 13.10 18.96
CA PRO A 30 -1.15 12.87 17.70
C PRO A 30 -1.92 11.57 17.94
N PHE A 31 -3.21 11.69 18.24
CA PHE A 31 -4.15 10.61 17.99
C PHE A 31 -3.86 10.19 16.54
N LEU A 32 -3.37 8.97 16.31
CA LEU A 32 -3.71 8.32 15.05
C LEU A 32 -5.23 8.17 15.16
N ALA A 33 -5.94 9.16 14.63
CA ALA A 33 -7.38 9.10 14.54
C ALA A 33 -7.66 7.84 13.72
N TYR A 34 -8.24 6.83 14.36
CA TYR A 34 -9.07 5.93 13.60
C TYR A 34 -10.10 6.85 12.95
N ALA A 35 -10.03 6.96 11.62
CA ALA A 35 -10.97 7.79 10.89
C ALA A 35 -12.40 7.38 11.29
N GLY A 36 -12.59 6.09 11.60
CA GLY A 36 -13.84 5.55 12.07
C GLY A 36 -14.94 5.85 11.06
N ILE A 37 -16.16 5.48 11.36
CA ILE A 37 -17.28 6.06 10.62
C ILE A 37 -17.55 7.42 11.28
N PRO A 38 -17.57 8.54 10.52
CA PRO A 38 -17.92 9.84 11.09
C PRO A 38 -19.25 9.76 11.84
N GLU A 39 -19.31 10.31 13.07
CA GLU A 39 -20.51 10.23 13.92
C GLU A 39 -21.76 10.85 13.27
N ASP A 40 -21.58 11.78 12.33
CA ASP A 40 -22.63 12.46 11.58
C ASP A 40 -23.04 11.73 10.28
N LEU A 41 -22.33 10.67 9.88
CA LEU A 41 -22.68 9.89 8.71
C LEU A 41 -23.84 8.93 9.01
N ASP A 42 -25.00 9.16 8.39
CA ASP A 42 -26.13 8.23 8.43
C ASP A 42 -25.85 6.99 7.56
N THR A 43 -25.17 6.00 8.15
CA THR A 43 -24.77 4.74 7.49
C THR A 43 -25.99 3.99 6.93
N ALA A 44 -27.12 4.01 7.64
CA ALA A 44 -28.35 3.35 7.21
C ALA A 44 -28.95 4.01 5.96
N ALA A 45 -28.95 5.35 5.89
CA ALA A 45 -29.39 6.07 4.70
C ALA A 45 -28.47 5.81 3.50
N VAL A 46 -27.14 5.86 3.70
CA VAL A 46 -26.16 5.54 2.65
C VAL A 46 -26.35 4.12 2.15
N PHE A 47 -26.43 3.14 3.05
CA PHE A 47 -26.67 1.74 2.71
C PHE A 47 -27.93 1.57 1.85
N LYS A 48 -29.03 2.23 2.23
CA LYS A 48 -30.29 2.18 1.49
C LYS A 48 -30.16 2.76 0.08
N GLN A 49 -29.43 3.87 -0.10
CA GLN A 49 -29.18 4.48 -1.41
C GLN A 49 -28.32 3.59 -2.31
N LEU A 50 -27.22 3.04 -1.78
CA LEU A 50 -26.36 2.12 -2.51
C LEU A 50 -27.14 0.86 -2.94
N LYS A 51 -27.97 0.33 -2.03
CA LYS A 51 -28.84 -0.83 -2.30
C LYS A 51 -29.90 -0.57 -3.36
N SER A 52 -30.35 0.68 -3.53
CA SER A 52 -31.26 1.05 -4.63
C SER A 52 -30.56 1.21 -5.98
N GLY A 53 -29.23 1.06 -6.05
CA GLY A 53 -28.45 1.26 -7.27
C GLY A 53 -27.93 2.69 -7.44
N SER A 54 -28.17 3.58 -6.48
CA SER A 54 -27.72 4.98 -6.55
C SER A 54 -26.26 5.09 -6.16
N HIS A 55 -25.53 5.99 -6.81
CA HIS A 55 -24.18 6.35 -6.40
C HIS A 55 -24.27 7.35 -5.24
N VAL A 56 -23.39 7.19 -4.26
CA VAL A 56 -23.19 8.11 -3.16
C VAL A 56 -21.72 8.51 -3.23
N GLY A 57 -21.43 9.80 -3.35
CA GLY A 57 -20.08 10.33 -3.49
C GLY A 57 -20.06 11.81 -3.20
N GLY A 58 -18.87 12.35 -2.91
CA GLY A 58 -18.69 13.78 -2.66
C GLY A 58 -18.58 14.57 -3.97
N ASP A 59 -18.82 15.89 -3.89
CA ASP A 59 -18.41 16.81 -4.95
C ASP A 59 -16.87 16.86 -4.98
N LYS A 60 -16.26 15.96 -5.75
CA LYS A 60 -14.81 15.98 -5.98
C LYS A 60 -14.49 16.93 -7.11
N GLU A 61 -13.67 17.93 -6.82
CA GLU A 61 -13.11 18.79 -7.85
C GLU A 61 -12.05 18.04 -8.66
N TYR A 62 -12.12 18.19 -9.97
CA TYR A 62 -11.17 17.62 -10.92
C TYR A 62 -10.51 18.74 -11.71
N ASN A 63 -9.24 18.54 -12.03
CA ASN A 63 -8.49 19.45 -12.88
C ASN A 63 -8.63 19.00 -14.33
N SER A 64 -9.24 19.84 -15.16
CA SER A 64 -9.16 19.66 -16.61
C SER A 64 -7.91 20.38 -17.13
N PRO A 65 -7.12 19.73 -18.00
CA PRO A 65 -5.95 20.34 -18.61
C PRO A 65 -6.37 21.46 -19.57
N GLU A 66 -5.53 22.48 -19.71
CA GLU A 66 -5.78 23.57 -20.66
C GLU A 66 -5.72 23.08 -22.12
N GLU A 67 -4.73 22.25 -22.43
CA GLU A 67 -4.52 21.66 -23.76
C GLU A 67 -5.16 20.26 -23.86
N PRO A 68 -5.59 19.83 -25.07
CA PRO A 68 -6.00 18.45 -25.30
C PRO A 68 -4.92 17.47 -24.82
N THR A 69 -5.30 16.52 -23.96
CA THR A 69 -4.35 15.65 -23.26
C THR A 69 -4.74 14.19 -23.42
N VAL A 70 -3.77 13.35 -23.78
CA VAL A 70 -3.90 11.90 -23.79
C VAL A 70 -3.13 11.29 -22.62
N TYR A 71 -3.82 10.43 -21.90
CA TYR A 71 -3.28 9.56 -20.86
C TYR A 71 -3.14 8.16 -21.46
N LEU A 72 -1.91 7.81 -21.86
CA LEU A 72 -1.60 6.44 -22.27
C LEU A 72 -1.61 5.55 -21.03
N THR A 73 -2.36 4.45 -21.09
CA THR A 73 -2.45 3.51 -19.98
C THR A 73 -2.17 2.08 -20.42
N PHE A 74 -1.39 1.35 -19.63
CA PHE A 74 -0.98 -0.02 -19.90
C PHE A 74 -1.41 -0.95 -18.77
N ASP A 75 -2.12 -2.02 -19.11
CA ASP A 75 -2.61 -3.02 -18.18
C ASP A 75 -1.85 -4.36 -18.29
N ASP A 76 -1.98 -5.17 -17.24
CA ASP A 76 -1.48 -6.55 -17.09
C ASP A 76 0.05 -6.72 -16.95
N GLY A 77 0.80 -5.63 -17.01
CA GLY A 77 2.23 -5.61 -16.72
C GLY A 77 2.59 -5.73 -15.23
N PRO A 78 3.90 -5.74 -14.89
CA PRO A 78 5.02 -5.69 -15.83
C PRO A 78 5.32 -7.08 -16.42
N SER A 79 5.61 -7.13 -17.71
CA SER A 79 6.04 -8.34 -18.42
C SER A 79 7.43 -8.15 -19.05
N LYS A 80 7.86 -9.11 -19.87
CA LYS A 80 9.06 -8.94 -20.73
C LYS A 80 8.91 -7.80 -21.75
N LEU A 81 7.69 -7.33 -22.00
CA LEU A 81 7.38 -6.29 -22.98
C LEU A 81 7.46 -4.89 -22.39
N THR A 82 7.19 -4.73 -21.09
CA THR A 82 7.17 -3.44 -20.40
C THR A 82 8.45 -2.64 -20.59
N GLY A 83 9.62 -3.28 -20.52
CA GLY A 83 10.91 -2.60 -20.77
C GLY A 83 10.97 -1.95 -22.16
N ARG A 84 10.45 -2.63 -23.19
CA ARG A 84 10.41 -2.08 -24.55
C ARG A 84 9.38 -0.96 -24.70
N VAL A 85 8.27 -1.04 -23.97
CA VAL A 85 7.29 0.06 -23.89
C VAL A 85 7.96 1.29 -23.29
N LEU A 86 8.66 1.13 -22.16
CA LEU A 86 9.41 2.21 -21.51
C LEU A 86 10.46 2.83 -22.43
N ASP A 87 11.23 2.01 -23.17
CA ASP A 87 12.20 2.49 -24.16
C ASP A 87 11.52 3.38 -25.23
N ILE A 88 10.38 2.94 -25.78
CA ILE A 88 9.62 3.72 -26.76
C ILE A 88 9.09 5.03 -26.15
N LEU A 89 8.55 5.00 -24.93
CA LEU A 89 8.05 6.20 -24.26
C LEU A 89 9.18 7.22 -24.01
N GLN A 90 10.37 6.74 -23.64
CA GLN A 90 11.56 7.56 -23.48
C GLN A 90 12.01 8.19 -24.80
N ASP A 91 12.13 7.39 -25.87
CA ASP A 91 12.52 7.85 -27.21
C ASP A 91 11.53 8.90 -27.75
N GLU A 92 10.25 8.71 -27.46
CA GLU A 92 9.17 9.63 -27.85
C GLU A 92 9.02 10.84 -26.93
N GLY A 93 9.70 10.87 -25.78
CA GLY A 93 9.64 11.95 -24.80
C GLY A 93 8.28 12.10 -24.12
N VAL A 94 7.52 11.01 -23.95
CA VAL A 94 6.16 11.02 -23.39
C VAL A 94 6.07 10.22 -22.08
N LYS A 95 5.05 10.52 -21.26
CA LYS A 95 4.75 9.78 -20.02
C LYS A 95 3.44 9.00 -20.16
N ALA A 96 3.27 7.99 -19.30
CA ALA A 96 2.16 7.04 -19.32
C ALA A 96 1.85 6.55 -17.90
N THR A 97 0.75 5.81 -17.75
CA THR A 97 0.34 5.17 -16.50
C THR A 97 0.32 3.65 -16.67
N PHE A 98 0.86 2.91 -15.71
CA PHE A 98 0.91 1.44 -15.75
C PHE A 98 0.07 0.86 -14.62
N PHE A 99 -1.03 0.19 -14.95
CA PHE A 99 -1.84 -0.55 -13.99
C PHE A 99 -1.32 -1.97 -13.90
N VAL A 100 -0.58 -2.26 -12.83
CA VAL A 100 0.21 -3.48 -12.71
C VAL A 100 -0.44 -4.54 -11.85
N LEU A 101 -0.19 -5.80 -12.19
CA LEU A 101 -0.58 -6.96 -11.39
C LEU A 101 0.46 -7.23 -10.30
N GLY A 102 0.01 -7.47 -9.07
CA GLY A 102 0.92 -7.71 -7.94
C GLY A 102 1.80 -8.97 -8.10
N ASN A 103 1.27 -10.05 -8.69
CA ASN A 103 2.04 -11.26 -8.96
C ASN A 103 3.15 -11.04 -10.01
N GLU A 104 2.89 -10.20 -11.02
CA GLU A 104 3.87 -9.86 -12.06
C GLU A 104 4.89 -8.83 -11.55
N ALA A 105 4.44 -7.83 -10.78
CA ALA A 105 5.31 -6.85 -10.13
C ALA A 105 6.35 -7.51 -9.23
N ARG A 106 5.93 -8.50 -8.41
CA ARG A 106 6.84 -9.27 -7.55
C ARG A 106 7.95 -9.98 -8.32
N GLN A 107 7.66 -10.42 -9.54
CA GLN A 107 8.62 -11.14 -10.39
C GLN A 107 9.57 -10.20 -11.13
N ARG A 108 9.21 -8.91 -11.27
CA ARG A 108 9.95 -7.91 -12.06
C ARG A 108 10.11 -6.60 -11.30
N PRO A 109 10.72 -6.62 -10.10
CA PRO A 109 10.84 -5.43 -9.26
C PRO A 109 11.67 -4.32 -9.93
N ASP A 110 12.68 -4.66 -10.71
CA ASP A 110 13.50 -3.68 -11.43
C ASP A 110 12.69 -2.92 -12.48
N THR A 111 11.79 -3.60 -13.18
CA THR A 111 10.87 -2.96 -14.14
C THR A 111 9.90 -2.01 -13.43
N VAL A 112 9.36 -2.39 -12.27
CA VAL A 112 8.50 -1.50 -11.46
C VAL A 112 9.26 -0.25 -11.02
N ARG A 113 10.50 -0.39 -10.53
CA ARG A 113 11.34 0.77 -10.16
C ARG A 113 11.61 1.66 -11.37
N ARG A 114 11.89 1.06 -12.52
CA ARG A 114 12.11 1.78 -13.77
C ARG A 114 10.90 2.61 -14.20
N ILE A 115 9.68 2.07 -14.10
CA ILE A 115 8.43 2.82 -14.35
C ILE A 115 8.42 4.13 -13.54
N VAL A 116 8.67 4.05 -12.23
CA VAL A 116 8.64 5.22 -11.34
C VAL A 116 9.80 6.17 -11.60
N GLN A 117 11.03 5.64 -11.74
CA GLN A 117 12.25 6.43 -11.97
C GLN A 117 12.20 7.22 -13.28
N GLU A 118 11.52 6.69 -14.30
CA GLU A 118 11.31 7.37 -15.57
C GLU A 118 10.11 8.34 -15.54
N GLY A 119 9.46 8.54 -14.39
CA GLY A 119 8.41 9.55 -14.22
C GLY A 119 7.04 9.12 -14.76
N HIS A 120 6.80 7.81 -14.88
CA HIS A 120 5.48 7.27 -15.18
C HIS A 120 4.68 7.04 -13.88
N ALA A 121 3.35 7.05 -13.97
CA ALA A 121 2.51 6.71 -12.82
C ALA A 121 2.31 5.20 -12.70
N LEU A 122 2.31 4.70 -11.47
CA LEU A 122 1.82 3.36 -11.15
C LEU A 122 0.35 3.42 -10.76
N GLY A 123 -0.39 2.39 -11.18
CA GLY A 123 -1.74 2.07 -10.73
C GLY A 123 -1.82 0.59 -10.36
N ASN A 124 -2.84 0.24 -9.59
CA ASN A 124 -3.08 -1.12 -9.12
C ASN A 124 -4.11 -1.82 -10.01
N HIS A 125 -3.78 -3.02 -10.50
CA HIS A 125 -4.66 -3.84 -11.34
C HIS A 125 -5.07 -5.16 -10.69
N SER A 126 -5.16 -5.21 -9.35
CA SER A 126 -5.31 -6.43 -8.55
C SER A 126 -4.05 -7.29 -8.47
N TYR A 127 -4.16 -8.50 -7.91
CA TYR A 127 -3.01 -9.37 -7.69
C TYR A 127 -2.80 -10.37 -8.82
N ASN A 128 -3.85 -10.94 -9.42
CA ASN A 128 -3.71 -12.03 -10.40
C ASN A 128 -4.70 -11.99 -11.59
N HIS A 129 -5.58 -10.98 -11.66
CA HIS A 129 -6.56 -10.84 -12.76
C HIS A 129 -7.55 -12.02 -12.91
N VAL A 130 -7.83 -12.78 -11.84
CA VAL A 130 -8.80 -13.89 -11.89
C VAL A 130 -10.19 -13.40 -11.47
N TYR A 131 -11.09 -13.20 -12.44
CA TYR A 131 -12.41 -12.59 -12.19
C TYR A 131 -13.25 -13.29 -11.12
N SER A 132 -13.27 -14.62 -11.08
CA SER A 132 -14.03 -15.37 -10.08
C SER A 132 -13.48 -15.15 -8.67
N GLU A 133 -12.17 -14.95 -8.53
CA GLU A 133 -11.53 -14.66 -7.24
C GLU A 133 -11.73 -13.20 -6.84
N LEU A 134 -11.82 -12.28 -7.80
CA LEU A 134 -12.04 -10.86 -7.55
C LEU A 134 -13.48 -10.56 -7.18
N TYR A 135 -14.43 -11.07 -7.97
CA TYR A 135 -15.81 -10.59 -7.94
C TYR A 135 -16.82 -11.64 -7.48
N GLY A 136 -16.44 -12.92 -7.47
CA GLY A 136 -17.35 -14.05 -7.23
C GLY A 136 -17.86 -14.15 -5.79
N ALA A 137 -17.16 -13.56 -4.81
CA ALA A 137 -17.54 -13.61 -3.39
C ALA A 137 -17.66 -12.21 -2.75
N GLY A 138 -18.06 -11.20 -3.52
CA GLY A 138 -18.29 -9.84 -3.02
C GLY A 138 -17.02 -8.99 -2.98
N PHE A 139 -17.00 -7.91 -2.19
CA PHE A 139 -15.92 -6.90 -2.21
C PHE A 139 -14.63 -7.34 -1.49
N SER A 140 -14.74 -8.13 -0.41
CA SER A 140 -13.58 -8.50 0.42
C SER A 140 -12.44 -9.18 -0.35
N PRO A 141 -12.67 -10.12 -1.30
CA PRO A 141 -11.60 -10.68 -2.12
C PRO A 141 -10.92 -9.66 -3.04
N PHE A 142 -11.70 -8.79 -3.70
CA PHE A 142 -11.17 -7.68 -4.50
C PHE A 142 -10.27 -6.78 -3.64
N TRP A 143 -10.78 -6.34 -2.49
CA TRP A 143 -10.06 -5.52 -1.52
C TRP A 143 -8.72 -6.14 -1.08
N LYS A 144 -8.72 -7.43 -0.72
CA LYS A 144 -7.50 -8.14 -0.32
C LYS A 144 -6.46 -8.19 -1.44
N GLN A 145 -6.89 -8.32 -2.70
CA GLN A 145 -5.96 -8.29 -3.82
C GLN A 145 -5.40 -6.89 -4.06
N ILE A 146 -6.21 -5.83 -3.93
CA ILE A 146 -5.75 -4.44 -4.03
C ILE A 146 -4.70 -4.17 -2.95
N GLN A 147 -5.00 -4.42 -1.67
CA GLN A 147 -4.06 -4.20 -0.57
C GLN A 147 -2.75 -4.98 -0.75
N LYS A 148 -2.85 -6.26 -1.13
CA LYS A 148 -1.67 -7.11 -1.37
C LYS A 148 -0.78 -6.56 -2.48
N THR A 149 -1.38 -6.10 -3.58
CA THR A 149 -0.62 -5.49 -4.67
C THR A 149 0.00 -4.16 -4.24
N GLU A 150 -0.75 -3.33 -3.50
CA GLU A 150 -0.23 -2.07 -2.98
C GLU A 150 0.99 -2.28 -2.08
N ASP A 151 0.93 -3.22 -1.13
CA ASP A 151 2.07 -3.54 -0.27
C ASP A 151 3.29 -4.00 -1.08
N ILE A 152 3.09 -4.81 -2.12
CA ILE A 152 4.17 -5.24 -3.02
C ILE A 152 4.80 -4.03 -3.74
N LEU A 153 3.98 -3.10 -4.23
CA LEU A 153 4.48 -1.92 -4.93
C LEU A 153 5.20 -0.95 -3.99
N ASN A 154 4.70 -0.79 -2.77
CA ASN A 154 5.36 -0.04 -1.71
C ASN A 154 6.72 -0.66 -1.36
N ASP A 155 6.79 -1.98 -1.19
CA ASP A 155 8.04 -2.69 -0.88
C ASP A 155 9.09 -2.57 -1.99
N ILE A 156 8.65 -2.52 -3.26
CA ILE A 156 9.54 -2.47 -4.42
C ILE A 156 10.03 -1.06 -4.72
N ALA A 157 9.13 -0.07 -4.70
CA ALA A 157 9.35 1.27 -5.24
C ALA A 157 8.96 2.40 -4.28
N GLY A 158 8.47 2.11 -3.07
CA GLY A 158 8.05 3.12 -2.10
C GLY A 158 6.77 3.85 -2.49
N VAL A 159 5.95 3.27 -3.39
CA VAL A 159 4.73 3.88 -3.90
C VAL A 159 3.51 3.08 -3.46
N ARG A 160 2.54 3.75 -2.84
CA ARG A 160 1.17 3.25 -2.65
C ARG A 160 0.24 3.92 -3.68
N PRO A 161 -0.10 3.24 -4.78
CA PRO A 161 -0.86 3.89 -5.84
C PRO A 161 -2.29 4.21 -5.41
N ALA A 162 -2.69 5.48 -5.47
CA ALA A 162 -4.09 5.89 -5.31
C ALA A 162 -4.94 5.59 -6.56
N LEU A 163 -4.36 5.07 -7.64
CA LEU A 163 -5.03 4.77 -8.90
C LEU A 163 -5.33 3.27 -8.98
N VAL A 164 -6.57 2.92 -9.29
CA VAL A 164 -6.99 1.52 -9.46
C VAL A 164 -7.68 1.36 -10.80
N ARG A 165 -7.38 0.26 -11.49
CA ARG A 165 -8.16 -0.21 -12.63
C ARG A 165 -8.69 -1.60 -12.36
N ALA A 166 -9.99 -1.79 -12.56
CA ALA A 166 -10.63 -3.07 -12.35
C ALA A 166 -10.31 -4.04 -13.50
N PRO A 167 -9.82 -5.26 -13.24
CA PRO A 167 -9.74 -6.33 -14.23
C PRO A 167 -11.05 -6.51 -15.00
N GLY A 168 -11.01 -6.31 -16.32
CA GLY A 168 -12.17 -6.35 -17.21
C GLY A 168 -13.07 -5.10 -17.19
N GLY A 169 -12.61 -4.00 -16.61
CA GLY A 169 -13.33 -2.73 -16.45
C GLY A 169 -14.46 -2.80 -15.42
N THR A 170 -15.03 -1.66 -15.06
CA THR A 170 -16.11 -1.62 -14.05
C THR A 170 -17.46 -2.07 -14.58
N TYR A 171 -17.65 -2.14 -15.91
CA TYR A 171 -18.95 -2.44 -16.54
C TYR A 171 -19.51 -3.80 -16.11
N GLY A 172 -20.51 -3.76 -15.22
CA GLY A 172 -21.15 -4.93 -14.62
C GLY A 172 -20.27 -5.69 -13.61
N ASN A 173 -18.99 -5.34 -13.46
CA ASN A 173 -18.12 -5.88 -12.42
C ASN A 173 -18.26 -5.10 -11.12
N PHE A 174 -18.42 -3.79 -11.19
CA PHE A 174 -18.69 -2.95 -10.02
C PHE A 174 -20.19 -2.68 -9.87
N ASP A 175 -20.60 -2.51 -8.64
CA ASP A 175 -21.89 -1.96 -8.24
C ASP A 175 -21.63 -0.70 -7.37
N PRO A 176 -22.67 0.03 -6.92
CA PRO A 176 -22.45 1.25 -6.15
C PRO A 176 -21.65 1.04 -4.86
N PHE A 177 -21.75 -0.13 -4.22
CA PHE A 177 -20.96 -0.42 -3.01
C PHE A 177 -19.46 -0.46 -3.32
N TYR A 178 -19.06 -1.09 -4.42
CA TYR A 178 -17.66 -1.10 -4.84
C TYR A 178 -17.12 0.33 -5.07
N PHE A 179 -17.85 1.16 -5.81
CA PHE A 179 -17.42 2.55 -6.03
C PHE A 179 -17.30 3.31 -4.71
N TYR A 180 -18.30 3.19 -3.84
CA TYR A 180 -18.30 3.85 -2.55
C TYR A 180 -17.11 3.42 -1.68
N TYR A 181 -16.88 2.12 -1.49
CA TYR A 181 -15.75 1.65 -0.67
C TYR A 181 -14.39 2.06 -1.21
N MET A 182 -14.22 2.11 -2.53
CA MET A 182 -12.96 2.52 -3.15
C MET A 182 -12.74 4.03 -2.98
N GLU A 183 -13.78 4.84 -3.16
CA GLU A 183 -13.73 6.29 -2.91
C GLU A 183 -13.42 6.60 -1.44
N GLN A 184 -14.12 5.94 -0.50
CA GLN A 184 -13.88 6.09 0.93
C GLN A 184 -12.49 5.59 1.36
N ALA A 185 -11.87 4.71 0.57
CA ALA A 185 -10.50 4.25 0.79
C ALA A 185 -9.42 5.17 0.19
N GLY A 186 -9.82 6.29 -0.43
CA GLY A 186 -8.91 7.24 -1.07
C GLY A 186 -8.49 6.87 -2.50
N TYR A 187 -9.07 5.81 -3.09
CA TYR A 187 -8.74 5.40 -4.44
C TYR A 187 -9.55 6.14 -5.50
N SER A 188 -8.91 6.37 -6.65
CA SER A 188 -9.57 6.80 -7.88
C SER A 188 -9.58 5.63 -8.87
N VAL A 189 -10.79 5.17 -9.22
CA VAL A 189 -10.98 4.02 -10.13
C VAL A 189 -11.13 4.52 -11.56
N PHE A 190 -10.25 4.10 -12.46
CA PHE A 190 -10.22 4.53 -13.86
C PHE A 190 -10.52 3.39 -14.83
N ASP A 191 -11.56 3.56 -15.67
CA ASP A 191 -11.66 2.82 -16.92
C ASP A 191 -10.89 3.57 -18.03
N TRP A 192 -11.48 3.64 -19.23
CA TRP A 192 -10.95 4.26 -20.43
C TRP A 192 -12.08 4.85 -21.26
N ASN A 193 -11.75 5.76 -22.17
CA ASN A 193 -12.70 6.30 -23.15
C ASN A 193 -12.31 5.96 -24.61
N ILE A 194 -11.09 5.46 -24.82
CA ILE A 194 -10.70 4.76 -26.05
C ILE A 194 -10.12 3.40 -25.65
N ASP A 195 -10.70 2.33 -26.20
CA ASP A 195 -10.14 0.98 -26.17
C ASP A 195 -9.34 0.77 -27.46
N SER A 196 -8.06 0.40 -27.36
CA SER A 196 -7.24 0.13 -28.53
C SER A 196 -7.64 -1.15 -29.28
N GLY A 197 -8.41 -2.03 -28.62
CA GLY A 197 -8.83 -3.33 -29.14
C GLY A 197 -7.71 -4.37 -29.18
N ASP A 198 -6.55 -4.08 -28.58
CA ASP A 198 -5.35 -4.92 -28.59
C ASP A 198 -5.51 -6.23 -27.81
N ALA A 199 -6.48 -6.30 -26.90
CA ALA A 199 -6.89 -7.51 -26.18
C ALA A 199 -8.15 -8.19 -26.77
N SER A 200 -8.67 -7.73 -27.92
CA SER A 200 -9.93 -8.28 -28.49
C SER A 200 -9.84 -9.76 -28.88
N ARG A 201 -8.64 -10.24 -29.21
CA ARG A 201 -8.32 -11.65 -29.46
C ARG A 201 -6.80 -11.87 -29.42
N ALA A 202 -6.35 -13.11 -29.38
CA ALA A 202 -4.93 -13.40 -29.51
C ALA A 202 -4.39 -12.93 -30.87
N GLY A 203 -3.28 -12.19 -30.86
CA GLY A 203 -2.55 -11.79 -32.07
C GLY A 203 -3.22 -10.70 -32.91
N VAL A 204 -3.93 -9.75 -32.30
CA VAL A 204 -4.38 -8.52 -32.99
C VAL A 204 -3.17 -7.81 -33.58
N LYS A 205 -3.17 -7.55 -34.90
CA LYS A 205 -2.02 -6.92 -35.57
C LYS A 205 -1.89 -5.45 -35.16
N ALA A 206 -0.67 -4.95 -35.10
CA ALA A 206 -0.39 -3.54 -34.82
C ALA A 206 -1.20 -2.57 -35.70
N SER A 207 -1.34 -2.87 -36.99
CA SER A 207 -2.14 -2.06 -37.93
C SER A 207 -3.63 -1.99 -37.58
N GLU A 208 -4.18 -3.07 -37.00
CA GLU A 208 -5.57 -3.11 -36.56
C GLU A 208 -5.77 -2.31 -35.27
N ILE A 209 -4.79 -2.37 -34.36
CA ILE A 209 -4.76 -1.57 -33.13
C ILE A 209 -4.75 -0.09 -33.50
N THR A 210 -3.80 0.36 -34.35
CA THR A 210 -3.76 1.77 -34.77
C THR A 210 -5.05 2.18 -35.50
N ALA A 211 -5.60 1.33 -36.37
CA ALA A 211 -6.85 1.63 -37.07
C ALA A 211 -8.06 1.76 -36.12
N THR A 212 -8.05 1.05 -34.99
CA THR A 212 -9.08 1.14 -33.96
C THR A 212 -8.94 2.44 -33.18
N VAL A 213 -7.73 2.78 -32.73
CA VAL A 213 -7.44 4.05 -32.05
C VAL A 213 -7.80 5.26 -32.93
N LYS A 214 -7.50 5.21 -34.24
CA LYS A 214 -7.87 6.26 -35.22
C LYS A 214 -9.37 6.55 -35.31
N LYS A 215 -10.22 5.61 -34.89
CA LYS A 215 -11.69 5.76 -34.88
C LYS A 215 -12.24 6.16 -33.51
N GLY A 216 -11.40 6.22 -32.49
CA GLY A 216 -11.82 6.53 -31.13
C GLY A 216 -12.31 7.97 -30.96
N PRO A 217 -13.09 8.25 -29.92
CA PRO A 217 -13.52 9.61 -29.59
C PRO A 217 -12.36 10.46 -29.08
N PHE A 218 -11.72 11.23 -29.97
CA PHE A 218 -10.70 12.24 -29.66
C PHE A 218 -11.31 13.45 -28.91
N ARG A 219 -11.60 13.26 -27.62
CA ARG A 219 -12.11 14.28 -26.70
C ARG A 219 -10.97 15.12 -26.14
N HIS A 220 -11.29 16.24 -25.48
CA HIS A 220 -10.30 17.08 -24.80
C HIS A 220 -9.39 16.27 -23.86
N GLU A 221 -9.96 15.29 -23.16
CA GLU A 221 -9.21 14.33 -22.34
C GLU A 221 -9.44 12.91 -22.86
N VAL A 222 -8.36 12.24 -23.26
CA VAL A 222 -8.39 10.85 -23.74
C VAL A 222 -7.67 9.95 -22.76
N ILE A 223 -8.31 8.88 -22.32
CA ILE A 223 -7.68 7.81 -21.55
C ILE A 223 -7.72 6.57 -22.43
N LEU A 224 -6.54 6.23 -22.95
CA LEU A 224 -6.37 5.15 -23.92
C LEU A 224 -5.94 3.87 -23.20
N LEU A 225 -6.75 2.82 -23.33
CA LEU A 225 -6.40 1.47 -22.86
C LEU A 225 -5.52 0.75 -23.89
N MET A 226 -4.35 0.32 -23.43
CA MET A 226 -3.46 -0.64 -24.09
C MET A 226 -2.97 -1.65 -23.05
N HIS A 227 -2.30 -2.71 -23.50
CA HIS A 227 -1.76 -3.74 -22.61
C HIS A 227 -0.26 -3.96 -22.88
N ASP A 228 0.50 -4.12 -21.80
CA ASP A 228 1.91 -4.53 -21.84
C ASP A 228 2.15 -5.87 -21.13
N GLY A 229 1.07 -6.56 -20.74
CA GLY A 229 1.08 -7.94 -20.29
C GLY A 229 1.60 -8.95 -21.32
N SER A 230 1.83 -10.19 -20.89
CA SER A 230 2.35 -11.24 -21.77
C SER A 230 1.39 -11.54 -22.93
N GLY A 231 1.88 -11.53 -24.18
CA GLY A 231 1.09 -11.81 -25.38
C GLY A 231 0.70 -10.56 -26.19
N HIS A 232 1.05 -9.37 -25.72
CA HIS A 232 0.74 -8.08 -26.35
C HIS A 232 1.90 -7.50 -27.18
N ASP A 233 2.71 -8.35 -27.82
CA ASP A 233 3.85 -7.91 -28.64
C ASP A 233 3.45 -6.93 -29.76
N GLU A 234 2.23 -7.06 -30.30
CA GLU A 234 1.69 -6.17 -31.33
C GLU A 234 1.27 -4.81 -30.77
N SER A 235 0.86 -4.71 -29.49
CA SER A 235 0.62 -3.43 -28.81
C SER A 235 1.90 -2.60 -28.76
N VAL A 236 3.03 -3.24 -28.43
CA VAL A 236 4.35 -2.58 -28.43
C VAL A 236 4.73 -2.08 -29.83
N LYS A 237 4.41 -2.85 -30.88
CA LYS A 237 4.67 -2.46 -32.27
C LYS A 237 3.78 -1.31 -32.75
N ALA A 238 2.54 -1.23 -32.27
CA ALA A 238 1.60 -0.16 -32.61
C ALA A 238 1.93 1.16 -31.91
N LEU A 239 2.56 1.08 -30.73
CA LEU A 239 2.75 2.22 -29.83
C LEU A 239 3.39 3.47 -30.49
N PRO A 240 4.47 3.39 -31.30
CA PRO A 240 5.02 4.57 -31.94
C PRO A 240 4.03 5.27 -32.89
N GLU A 241 3.27 4.50 -33.69
CA GLU A 241 2.26 5.08 -34.59
C GLU A 241 1.08 5.69 -33.82
N VAL A 242 0.69 5.07 -32.70
CA VAL A 242 -0.32 5.62 -31.79
C VAL A 242 0.15 6.94 -31.19
N ILE A 243 1.40 7.02 -30.70
CA ILE A 243 1.96 8.27 -30.16
C ILE A 243 2.00 9.36 -31.23
N HIS A 244 2.50 9.06 -32.43
CA HIS A 244 2.53 10.02 -33.53
C HIS A 244 1.12 10.50 -33.92
N LEU A 245 0.12 9.61 -33.95
CA LEU A 245 -1.26 9.98 -34.22
C LEU A 245 -1.79 11.05 -33.26
N PHE A 246 -1.49 10.95 -31.96
CA PHE A 246 -1.90 11.94 -30.96
C PHE A 246 -1.07 13.24 -31.08
N LYS A 247 0.25 13.14 -31.29
CA LYS A 247 1.12 14.31 -31.55
C LYS A 247 0.65 15.11 -32.77
N ASP A 248 0.35 14.45 -33.88
CA ASP A 248 -0.16 15.05 -35.12
C ASP A 248 -1.51 15.74 -34.92
N LYS A 249 -2.28 15.32 -33.92
CA LYS A 249 -3.55 15.92 -33.51
C LYS A 249 -3.41 17.03 -32.47
N GLY A 250 -2.18 17.35 -32.05
CA GLY A 250 -1.90 18.40 -31.08
C GLY A 250 -2.15 18.00 -29.63
N TYR A 251 -2.18 16.70 -29.31
CA TYR A 251 -2.34 16.26 -27.92
C TYR A 251 -1.01 16.33 -27.16
N THR A 252 -1.10 16.76 -25.91
CA THR A 252 -0.05 16.56 -24.92
C THR A 252 -0.19 15.20 -24.25
N PHE A 253 0.89 14.70 -23.64
CA PHE A 253 0.92 13.41 -22.95
C PHE A 253 1.16 13.63 -21.47
N SER A 254 0.32 13.00 -20.63
CA SER A 254 0.45 13.09 -19.19
C SER A 254 0.13 11.77 -18.50
N VAL A 255 0.44 11.69 -17.22
CA VAL A 255 0.09 10.55 -16.35
C VAL A 255 -1.24 10.80 -15.66
N LEU A 256 -1.97 9.75 -15.33
CA LEU A 256 -3.17 9.86 -14.50
C LEU A 256 -2.81 10.31 -13.08
N SER A 257 -3.73 11.00 -12.43
CA SER A 257 -3.66 11.34 -11.01
C SER A 257 -5.06 11.33 -10.40
N PRO A 258 -5.19 11.31 -9.06
CA PRO A 258 -6.50 11.42 -8.41
C PRO A 258 -7.30 12.69 -8.72
N LEU A 259 -6.65 13.70 -9.35
CA LEU A 259 -7.26 14.97 -9.78
C LEU A 259 -7.81 14.91 -11.21
N VAL A 260 -7.51 13.85 -11.98
CA VAL A 260 -8.11 13.63 -13.30
C VAL A 260 -9.47 13.00 -13.12
N LYS A 261 -10.49 13.49 -13.84
CA LYS A 261 -11.85 12.93 -13.76
C LYS A 261 -11.88 11.51 -14.34
N PRO A 262 -12.19 10.48 -13.55
CA PRO A 262 -12.21 9.12 -14.06
C PRO A 262 -13.42 8.89 -14.98
N PRO A 263 -13.22 8.29 -16.17
CA PRO A 263 -14.30 7.63 -16.87
C PRO A 263 -14.64 6.36 -16.09
N VAL A 264 -15.92 6.17 -15.80
CA VAL A 264 -16.44 4.96 -15.17
C VAL A 264 -17.53 4.35 -16.04
N LEU A 265 -17.44 3.05 -16.27
CA LEU A 265 -18.38 2.29 -17.07
C LEU A 265 -19.38 1.61 -16.14
N THR A 266 -20.59 2.17 -16.06
CA THR A 266 -21.66 1.64 -15.19
C THR A 266 -22.64 0.80 -15.99
N ALA A 267 -23.02 -0.37 -15.46
CA ALA A 267 -24.09 -1.20 -16.02
C ALA A 267 -25.34 -1.11 -15.15
N VAL A 268 -26.53 -1.21 -15.77
CA VAL A 268 -27.82 -1.23 -15.04
C VAL A 268 -27.95 -2.48 -14.17
N LYS A 269 -27.35 -3.61 -14.59
CA LYS A 269 -27.39 -4.88 -13.86
C LYS A 269 -25.96 -5.41 -13.66
N PRO A 270 -25.57 -5.77 -12.43
CA PRO A 270 -24.28 -6.39 -12.18
C PRO A 270 -24.21 -7.81 -12.78
N LYS A 271 -23.03 -8.20 -13.26
CA LYS A 271 -22.71 -9.56 -13.74
C LYS A 271 -22.67 -10.57 -12.59
N TRP A 272 -22.34 -10.10 -11.39
CA TRP A 272 -22.10 -10.92 -10.21
C TRP A 272 -23.27 -10.81 -9.24
N ALA A 273 -23.82 -11.94 -8.83
CA ALA A 273 -24.84 -11.98 -7.80
C ALA A 273 -24.21 -11.63 -6.44
N ARG A 274 -24.77 -10.64 -5.75
CA ARG A 274 -24.26 -10.14 -4.47
C ARG A 274 -25.41 -9.88 -3.51
N SER A 275 -25.14 -10.07 -2.22
CA SER A 275 -26.02 -9.68 -1.14
C SER A 275 -25.25 -8.83 -0.15
N TYR A 276 -25.91 -7.80 0.36
CA TYR A 276 -25.35 -6.86 1.32
C TYR A 276 -26.23 -6.82 2.57
N THR A 277 -25.59 -6.85 3.74
CA THR A 277 -26.20 -6.56 5.04
C THR A 277 -25.69 -5.23 5.54
N GLU A 278 -26.46 -4.54 6.39
CA GLU A 278 -26.03 -3.26 6.98
C GLU A 278 -24.75 -3.42 7.79
N ALA A 279 -24.68 -4.43 8.66
CA ALA A 279 -23.47 -4.74 9.43
C ALA A 279 -22.25 -5.01 8.53
N GLY A 280 -22.41 -5.79 7.46
CA GLY A 280 -21.31 -6.05 6.52
C GLY A 280 -20.89 -4.83 5.72
N PHE A 281 -21.79 -3.86 5.52
CA PHE A 281 -21.48 -2.57 4.94
C PHE A 281 -20.67 -1.70 5.90
N GLU A 282 -21.07 -1.61 7.16
CA GLU A 282 -20.36 -0.84 8.19
C GLU A 282 -18.95 -1.39 8.44
N ASP A 283 -18.80 -2.72 8.52
CA ASP A 283 -17.50 -3.38 8.65
C ASP A 283 -16.56 -3.00 7.49
N GLN A 284 -17.08 -3.05 6.25
CA GLN A 284 -16.26 -2.76 5.08
C GLN A 284 -15.98 -1.26 4.90
N LEU A 285 -16.93 -0.41 5.26
CA LEU A 285 -16.76 1.04 5.26
C LEU A 285 -15.69 1.46 6.26
N SER A 286 -15.70 0.89 7.46
CA SER A 286 -14.67 1.12 8.48
C SER A 286 -13.27 0.75 7.95
N LEU A 287 -13.12 -0.42 7.34
CA LEU A 287 -11.85 -0.84 6.71
C LEU A 287 -11.39 0.10 5.59
N SER A 288 -12.33 0.63 4.81
CA SER A 288 -12.02 1.62 3.76
C SER A 288 -11.54 2.94 4.36
N LEU A 289 -12.24 3.48 5.36
CA LEU A 289 -11.89 4.76 5.98
C LEU A 289 -10.54 4.68 6.72
N ASP A 290 -10.27 3.55 7.41
CA ASP A 290 -8.96 3.28 8.01
C ASP A 290 -7.84 3.26 6.97
N HIS A 291 -8.12 2.78 5.77
CA HIS A 291 -7.15 2.76 4.68
C HIS A 291 -6.86 4.15 4.11
N ALA A 292 -7.86 5.03 3.99
CA ALA A 292 -7.66 6.37 3.44
C ALA A 292 -6.56 7.15 4.17
N ALA A 293 -6.45 6.97 5.49
CA ALA A 293 -5.40 7.55 6.32
C ALA A 293 -3.97 7.13 5.92
N LEU A 294 -3.81 6.00 5.19
CA LEU A 294 -2.52 5.55 4.64
C LEU A 294 -2.16 6.23 3.33
N LEU A 295 -3.14 6.77 2.59
CA LEU A 295 -2.95 7.46 1.31
C LEU A 295 -2.91 8.98 1.45
N GLU A 296 -3.27 9.54 2.61
CA GLU A 296 -3.14 10.97 2.84
C GLU A 296 -1.68 11.43 2.66
N PRO A 297 -1.43 12.54 1.95
CA PRO A 297 -0.10 13.09 1.83
C PRO A 297 0.40 13.44 3.24
N GLN A 298 1.44 12.74 3.72
CA GLN A 298 2.33 13.31 4.73
C GLN A 298 2.76 14.67 4.17
N GLU A 299 2.41 15.79 4.82
CA GLU A 299 2.71 17.13 4.32
C GLU A 299 4.13 17.18 3.74
N ALA A 300 4.21 17.34 2.42
CA ALA A 300 5.45 17.56 1.74
C ALA A 300 5.99 18.91 2.25
N LYS A 301 7.00 18.86 3.14
CA LYS A 301 7.84 20.02 3.43
C LYS A 301 8.42 20.49 2.09
N SER A 302 7.83 21.55 1.54
CA SER A 302 8.26 22.22 0.33
C SER A 302 9.62 22.88 0.58
N GLY A 303 10.68 22.18 0.19
CA GLY A 303 11.99 22.77 -0.07
C GLY A 303 12.15 23.07 -1.56
N PRO A 304 12.88 24.12 -1.97
CA PRO A 304 12.96 24.51 -3.38
C PRO A 304 13.64 23.40 -4.20
N GLN A 305 12.96 22.96 -5.26
CA GLN A 305 13.53 22.10 -6.29
C GLN A 305 14.49 22.93 -7.15
N ASP A 306 15.79 22.76 -6.93
CA ASP A 306 16.85 22.97 -7.92
C ASP A 306 18.14 22.31 -7.41
N ALA A 307 18.32 21.02 -7.69
CA ALA A 307 19.63 20.37 -7.77
C ALA A 307 19.51 18.98 -8.40
N ALA A 308 20.33 18.71 -9.41
CA ALA A 308 20.47 17.39 -10.02
C ALA A 308 20.87 16.31 -8.98
N PRO A 309 20.43 15.05 -9.14
CA PRO A 309 20.73 14.01 -8.17
C PRO A 309 22.22 13.65 -8.18
N GLN A 310 22.87 13.81 -7.02
CA GLN A 310 24.16 13.20 -6.72
C GLN A 310 23.98 11.70 -6.37
N PRO A 311 24.99 10.85 -6.62
CA PRO A 311 24.91 9.42 -6.35
C PRO A 311 24.70 9.13 -4.85
N PRO A 312 24.00 8.03 -4.51
CA PRO A 312 23.61 7.75 -3.14
C PRO A 312 24.83 7.52 -2.25
N SER A 313 24.93 8.31 -1.18
CA SER A 313 25.81 8.03 -0.05
C SER A 313 25.20 6.90 0.78
N GLU A 314 26.04 6.03 1.35
CA GLU A 314 25.60 4.96 2.24
C GLU A 314 24.72 5.49 3.38
N PRO A 315 23.65 4.78 3.77
CA PRO A 315 22.76 5.23 4.82
C PRO A 315 23.52 5.37 6.15
N GLN A 316 23.66 6.60 6.63
CA GLN A 316 24.19 6.83 7.97
C GLN A 316 23.21 6.27 9.01
N PRO A 317 23.70 5.56 10.04
CA PRO A 317 22.83 5.07 11.11
C PRO A 317 22.10 6.26 11.75
N PRO A 318 20.81 6.11 12.07
CA PRO A 318 20.03 7.20 12.65
C PRO A 318 20.69 7.65 13.97
N ALA A 319 20.91 8.95 14.18
CA ALA A 319 21.57 9.44 15.40
C ALA A 319 20.72 9.30 16.69
N VAL A 320 19.49 8.81 16.56
CA VAL A 320 18.42 8.87 17.57
C VAL A 320 18.15 7.47 18.13
N PRO A 321 18.08 7.27 19.46
CA PRO A 321 17.75 5.97 20.03
C PRO A 321 16.31 5.54 19.72
N LEU A 322 16.11 4.24 19.61
CA LEU A 322 14.81 3.58 19.47
C LEU A 322 14.45 2.86 20.76
N LEU A 323 13.30 3.23 21.30
CA LEU A 323 12.73 2.62 22.49
C LEU A 323 11.57 1.69 22.12
N LEU A 324 11.62 0.45 22.59
CA LEU A 324 10.60 -0.55 22.36
C LEU A 324 9.92 -0.88 23.69
N GLN A 325 8.68 -0.45 23.87
CA GLN A 325 7.84 -0.79 25.02
C GLN A 325 7.00 -2.03 24.67
N LEU A 326 7.43 -3.20 25.13
CA LEU A 326 6.88 -4.51 24.74
C LEU A 326 6.10 -5.11 25.93
N GLY A 327 4.83 -4.74 26.05
CA GLY A 327 4.03 -5.00 27.25
C GLY A 327 4.63 -4.28 28.47
N GLU A 328 4.92 -5.03 29.54
CA GLU A 328 5.60 -4.50 30.73
C GLU A 328 7.13 -4.36 30.55
N ARG A 329 7.67 -4.81 29.42
CA ARG A 329 9.12 -4.85 29.16
C ARG A 329 9.57 -3.68 28.29
N ARG A 330 10.86 -3.34 28.36
CA ARG A 330 11.41 -2.17 27.69
C ARG A 330 12.80 -2.47 27.13
N LEU A 331 12.94 -2.39 25.80
CA LEU A 331 14.21 -2.53 25.09
C LEU A 331 14.60 -1.20 24.45
N GLU A 332 15.77 -0.68 24.82
CA GLU A 332 16.37 0.48 24.19
C GLU A 332 17.47 0.02 23.20
N LEU A 333 17.43 0.55 21.99
CA LEU A 333 18.41 0.35 20.92
C LEU A 333 19.01 1.70 20.57
N LYS A 334 20.35 1.79 20.59
CA LYS A 334 21.05 2.98 20.12
C LYS A 334 20.86 3.17 18.62
N GLY A 335 21.11 4.37 18.15
CA GLY A 335 21.01 4.75 16.74
C GLY A 335 21.70 3.80 15.76
N GLU A 336 22.89 3.31 16.13
CA GLU A 336 23.68 2.35 15.36
C GLU A 336 23.21 0.89 15.45
N GLU A 337 22.30 0.57 16.39
CA GLU A 337 21.83 -0.79 16.64
C GLU A 337 20.57 -1.15 15.84
N TYR A 338 19.94 -0.20 15.15
CA TYR A 338 18.78 -0.46 14.31
C TYR A 338 18.88 0.31 12.99
N ILE A 339 18.10 -0.13 12.00
CA ILE A 339 18.09 0.50 10.68
C ILE A 339 16.72 1.11 10.48
N ALA A 340 16.68 2.44 10.38
CA ALA A 340 15.49 3.13 9.95
C ALA A 340 15.50 3.29 8.43
N ARG A 341 14.45 2.79 7.81
CA ARG A 341 14.13 3.01 6.40
C ARG A 341 12.97 4.01 6.33
N GLN A 342 12.67 4.48 5.12
CA GLN A 342 11.59 5.45 4.91
C GLN A 342 10.22 4.94 5.39
N ASP A 343 9.99 3.62 5.36
CA ASP A 343 8.69 2.98 5.60
C ASP A 343 8.68 1.96 6.75
N ARG A 344 9.86 1.57 7.26
CA ARG A 344 9.98 0.55 8.31
C ARG A 344 11.21 0.73 9.17
N VAL A 345 11.20 0.06 10.31
CA VAL A 345 12.36 -0.08 11.18
C VAL A 345 12.77 -1.54 11.27
N ASP A 346 14.02 -1.82 10.91
CA ASP A 346 14.62 -3.13 11.07
C ASP A 346 15.42 -3.14 12.38
N VAL A 347 15.18 -4.14 13.22
CA VAL A 347 15.84 -4.29 14.53
C VAL A 347 16.60 -5.61 14.63
N PRO A 348 17.56 -5.73 15.56
CA PRO A 348 18.29 -6.99 15.77
C PRO A 348 17.33 -8.06 16.30
N LEU A 349 17.09 -9.11 15.50
CA LEU A 349 16.14 -10.17 15.84
C LEU A 349 16.41 -10.77 17.22
N ARG A 350 17.69 -11.06 17.52
CA ARG A 350 18.08 -11.66 18.81
C ARG A 350 17.68 -10.78 19.99
N ARG A 351 17.97 -9.48 19.93
CA ARG A 351 17.67 -8.52 21.01
C ARG A 351 16.16 -8.42 21.23
N LEU A 352 15.40 -8.27 20.14
CA LEU A 352 13.94 -8.19 20.20
C LEU A 352 13.34 -9.44 20.87
N ILE A 353 13.75 -10.63 20.42
CA ILE A 353 13.17 -11.89 20.88
C ILE A 353 13.58 -12.21 22.33
N GLU A 354 14.83 -11.96 22.71
CA GLU A 354 15.29 -12.19 24.08
C GLU A 354 14.59 -11.23 25.06
N GLU A 355 14.35 -9.98 24.65
CA GLU A 355 13.61 -9.01 25.47
C GLU A 355 12.21 -9.52 25.81
N ILE A 356 11.46 -10.03 24.83
CA ILE A 356 10.10 -10.55 25.08
C ILE A 356 10.11 -11.92 25.78
N GLY A 357 11.27 -12.48 26.12
CA GLY A 357 11.41 -13.77 26.81
C GLY A 357 11.41 -14.99 25.88
N GLY A 358 11.59 -14.79 24.58
CA GLY A 358 11.81 -15.84 23.60
C GLY A 358 13.28 -16.28 23.52
N ARG A 359 13.58 -17.23 22.64
CA ARG A 359 14.94 -17.73 22.38
C ARG A 359 15.25 -17.75 20.90
N VAL A 360 16.46 -17.33 20.53
CA VAL A 360 16.98 -17.38 19.15
C VAL A 360 18.17 -18.31 19.02
N LYS A 361 18.10 -19.27 18.10
CA LYS A 361 19.24 -20.12 17.68
C LYS A 361 19.63 -19.77 16.25
N TRP A 362 20.89 -19.42 16.05
CA TRP A 362 21.48 -19.19 14.72
C TRP A 362 22.13 -20.48 14.20
N ASP A 363 22.05 -20.72 12.89
CA ASP A 363 22.73 -21.79 12.17
C ASP A 363 23.56 -21.15 11.05
N ASP A 364 24.88 -21.03 11.26
CA ASP A 364 25.81 -20.39 10.33
C ASP A 364 25.84 -21.08 8.95
N ALA A 365 25.75 -22.41 8.91
CA ALA A 365 25.83 -23.17 7.68
C ALA A 365 24.61 -22.94 6.77
N ARG A 366 23.44 -22.71 7.39
CA ARG A 366 22.19 -22.45 6.66
C ARG A 366 21.85 -20.97 6.55
N MET A 367 22.54 -20.10 7.29
CA MET A 367 22.17 -18.69 7.51
C MET A 367 20.70 -18.54 7.92
N THR A 368 20.27 -19.37 8.88
CA THR A 368 18.89 -19.37 9.38
C THR A 368 18.83 -19.05 10.86
N ALA A 369 17.87 -18.23 11.29
CA ALA A 369 17.58 -17.99 12.70
C ALA A 369 16.26 -18.70 13.10
N THR A 370 16.32 -19.62 14.06
CA THR A 370 15.13 -20.20 14.67
C THR A 370 14.77 -19.42 15.93
N VAL A 371 13.55 -18.88 15.95
CA VAL A 371 12.90 -18.23 17.09
C VAL A 371 11.91 -19.18 17.75
N VAL A 372 11.93 -19.23 19.08
CA VAL A 372 10.92 -19.90 19.90
C VAL A 372 10.35 -18.90 20.90
N TYR A 373 9.04 -18.68 20.85
CA TYR A 373 8.31 -17.78 21.74
C TYR A 373 6.88 -18.32 21.97
N GLY A 374 6.50 -18.53 23.24
CA GLY A 374 5.27 -19.27 23.57
C GLY A 374 5.27 -20.68 22.96
N SER A 375 4.18 -21.08 22.30
CA SER A 375 4.09 -22.32 21.50
C SER A 375 4.54 -22.17 20.05
N SER A 376 4.94 -20.97 19.63
CA SER A 376 5.33 -20.67 18.24
C SER A 376 6.81 -20.95 17.99
N ARG A 377 7.10 -21.58 16.86
CA ARG A 377 8.44 -21.71 16.30
C ARG A 377 8.50 -21.03 14.94
N ILE A 378 9.41 -20.09 14.77
CA ILE A 378 9.57 -19.31 13.54
C ILE A 378 11.00 -19.49 13.03
N ASP A 379 11.18 -19.97 11.80
CA ASP A 379 12.49 -20.09 11.17
C ASP A 379 12.64 -18.97 10.11
N PHE A 380 13.56 -18.03 10.35
CA PHE A 380 13.95 -16.96 9.42
C PHE A 380 15.09 -17.48 8.52
N ASP A 381 14.88 -17.49 7.21
CA ASP A 381 15.81 -17.97 6.17
C ASP A 381 16.34 -16.75 5.41
N LEU A 382 17.53 -16.29 5.79
CA LEU A 382 18.14 -15.08 5.24
C LEU A 382 18.38 -15.17 3.73
N PRO A 383 18.99 -16.25 3.18
CA PRO A 383 19.25 -16.38 1.74
C PRO A 383 18.00 -16.36 0.87
N ARG A 384 16.90 -16.90 1.40
CA ARG A 384 15.63 -16.99 0.67
C ARG A 384 14.70 -15.80 0.94
N HIS A 385 15.03 -14.92 1.90
CA HIS A 385 14.13 -13.90 2.44
C HIS A 385 12.76 -14.47 2.83
N GLU A 386 12.79 -15.67 3.44
CA GLU A 386 11.58 -16.41 3.82
C GLU A 386 11.48 -16.55 5.34
N ILE A 387 10.24 -16.58 5.84
CA ILE A 387 9.91 -16.98 7.20
C ILE A 387 9.03 -18.22 7.14
N ARG A 388 9.41 -19.26 7.89
CA ARG A 388 8.60 -20.46 8.07
C ARG A 388 8.05 -20.51 9.48
N LEU A 389 6.72 -20.44 9.58
CA LEU A 389 6.00 -20.47 10.83
C LEU A 389 5.45 -21.88 11.10
N LYS A 390 5.77 -22.42 12.27
CA LYS A 390 5.25 -23.69 12.77
C LYS A 390 4.45 -23.44 14.05
N ARG A 391 3.17 -23.78 14.02
CA ARG A 391 2.25 -23.73 15.16
C ARG A 391 1.66 -25.13 15.41
N PRO A 392 1.31 -25.50 16.65
CA PRO A 392 0.79 -26.84 16.96
C PRO A 392 -0.50 -27.21 16.20
N GLU A 393 -1.25 -26.20 15.75
CA GLU A 393 -2.63 -26.33 15.27
C GLU A 393 -2.76 -26.12 13.74
N TYR A 394 -1.65 -25.85 13.03
CA TYR A 394 -1.66 -25.45 11.62
C TYR A 394 -0.54 -26.10 10.79
N LYS A 395 -0.77 -26.28 9.48
CA LYS A 395 0.29 -26.60 8.49
C LYS A 395 1.37 -25.50 8.50
N ILE A 396 2.62 -25.90 8.23
CA ILE A 396 3.75 -24.98 8.06
C ILE A 396 3.35 -23.89 7.05
N SER A 397 3.41 -22.63 7.47
CA SER A 397 3.14 -21.49 6.60
C SER A 397 4.46 -20.80 6.26
N THR A 398 4.73 -20.61 4.97
CA THR A 398 5.90 -19.88 4.48
C THR A 398 5.46 -18.50 4.01
N PHE A 399 6.09 -17.47 4.56
CA PHE A 399 5.91 -16.08 4.19
C PHE A 399 7.20 -15.59 3.56
N SER A 400 7.13 -14.74 2.54
CA SER A 400 8.29 -13.97 2.11
C SER A 400 8.29 -12.65 2.86
N LEU A 401 9.43 -12.31 3.44
CA LEU A 401 9.64 -11.10 4.20
C LEU A 401 10.37 -10.07 3.33
N ALA A 402 10.26 -8.78 3.66
CA ALA A 402 11.15 -7.76 3.13
C ALA A 402 12.63 -8.17 3.30
N PRO A 403 13.57 -7.66 2.47
CA PRO A 403 14.98 -8.06 2.54
C PRO A 403 15.52 -7.95 3.97
N MET A 404 15.82 -9.11 4.56
CA MET A 404 16.57 -9.22 5.81
C MET A 404 18.05 -9.09 5.48
N GLU A 405 18.83 -8.51 6.38
CA GLU A 405 20.27 -8.37 6.20
C GLU A 405 21.03 -8.63 7.50
N LEU A 406 22.30 -8.99 7.36
CA LEU A 406 23.22 -9.04 8.49
C LEU A 406 23.88 -7.66 8.62
N SER A 407 23.70 -7.03 9.77
CA SER A 407 24.39 -5.80 10.13
C SER A 407 25.07 -5.99 11.48
N ASN A 408 26.37 -5.68 11.56
CA ASN A 408 27.17 -5.82 12.78
C ASN A 408 27.02 -7.18 13.49
N GLY A 409 26.94 -8.27 12.71
CA GLY A 409 26.79 -9.63 13.24
C GLY A 409 25.39 -9.98 13.76
N SER A 410 24.42 -9.08 13.57
CA SER A 410 23.01 -9.29 13.94
C SER A 410 22.14 -9.44 12.69
N LEU A 411 21.20 -10.39 12.73
CA LEU A 411 20.14 -10.48 11.73
C LEU A 411 19.11 -9.37 11.97
N MET A 412 19.03 -8.45 11.02
CA MET A 412 18.09 -7.32 11.04
C MET A 412 16.77 -7.76 10.43
N VAL A 413 15.68 -7.54 11.15
CA VAL A 413 14.34 -7.95 10.73
C VAL A 413 13.34 -6.79 10.87
N PRO A 414 12.35 -6.68 9.97
CA PRO A 414 11.27 -5.71 10.10
C PRO A 414 10.54 -5.89 11.44
N LEU A 415 10.60 -4.87 12.29
CA LEU A 415 10.06 -4.90 13.66
C LEU A 415 8.57 -5.25 13.67
N ARG A 416 7.78 -4.54 12.86
CA ARG A 416 6.32 -4.71 12.77
C ARG A 416 5.92 -6.13 12.37
N THR A 417 6.38 -6.58 11.22
CA THR A 417 6.04 -7.91 10.71
C THR A 417 6.51 -9.01 11.66
N THR A 418 7.66 -8.83 12.28
CA THR A 418 8.19 -9.79 13.26
C THR A 418 7.28 -9.90 14.49
N LEU A 419 6.84 -8.77 15.06
CA LEU A 419 5.93 -8.75 16.21
C LEU A 419 4.55 -9.34 15.89
N GLU A 420 3.99 -9.01 14.72
CA GLU A 420 2.70 -9.54 14.27
C GLU A 420 2.73 -11.07 14.08
N LEU A 421 3.81 -11.60 13.48
CA LEU A 421 3.98 -13.05 13.31
C LEU A 421 4.07 -13.81 14.64
N LEU A 422 4.59 -13.15 15.68
CA LEU A 422 4.66 -13.65 17.05
C LEU A 422 3.33 -13.55 17.81
N GLY A 423 2.28 -13.00 17.18
CA GLY A 423 0.96 -12.80 17.76
C GLY A 423 0.82 -11.49 18.54
N SER A 424 1.84 -10.63 18.51
CA SER A 424 1.83 -9.33 19.20
C SER A 424 1.25 -8.24 18.30
N ARG A 425 0.65 -7.21 18.89
CA ARG A 425 0.05 -6.09 18.16
C ARG A 425 0.81 -4.81 18.51
N ILE A 426 1.21 -4.02 17.51
CA ILE A 426 1.75 -2.68 17.77
C ILE A 426 0.61 -1.78 18.26
N ALA A 427 0.77 -1.21 19.45
CA ALA A 427 -0.16 -0.26 20.06
C ALA A 427 0.18 1.18 19.67
N SER A 428 1.47 1.53 19.54
CA SER A 428 1.89 2.86 19.08
C SER A 428 3.24 2.82 18.37
N TYR A 429 3.47 3.80 17.49
CA TYR A 429 4.69 3.92 16.70
C TYR A 429 5.02 5.41 16.54
N SER A 430 6.12 5.86 17.15
CA SER A 430 6.59 7.24 17.19
C SER A 430 8.02 7.29 16.64
N MET A 431 8.25 8.10 15.61
CA MET A 431 9.55 8.19 14.92
C MET A 431 10.05 9.63 14.91
N GLY A 432 10.23 10.20 16.10
CA GLY A 432 10.69 11.59 16.26
C GLY A 432 12.17 11.79 15.94
N ASP A 433 12.53 13.07 15.76
CA ASP A 433 13.90 13.52 15.48
C ASP A 433 14.82 13.47 16.73
N GLU A 434 14.25 13.36 17.93
CA GLU A 434 14.99 13.30 19.21
C GLU A 434 14.81 11.98 19.98
N LEU A 435 13.70 11.27 19.74
CA LEU A 435 13.41 9.96 20.33
C LEU A 435 12.48 9.18 19.39
N ARG A 436 12.79 7.91 19.17
CA ARG A 436 11.89 6.98 18.48
C ARG A 436 11.37 5.98 19.49
N GLU A 437 10.07 5.71 19.47
CA GLU A 437 9.42 4.81 20.42
C GLU A 437 8.38 3.94 19.73
N VAL A 438 8.37 2.64 20.00
CA VAL A 438 7.35 1.69 19.52
C VAL A 438 6.79 0.94 20.70
N THR A 439 5.49 1.04 20.92
CA THR A 439 4.80 0.25 21.94
C THR A 439 4.08 -0.91 21.28
N ALA A 440 4.24 -2.12 21.81
CA ALA A 440 3.52 -3.31 21.36
C ALA A 440 2.93 -4.08 22.53
N GLU A 441 1.70 -4.55 22.37
CA GLU A 441 1.06 -5.48 23.27
C GLU A 441 1.49 -6.91 22.94
N LEU A 442 2.00 -7.61 23.95
CA LEU A 442 2.44 -8.99 23.80
C LEU A 442 1.29 -9.95 24.08
N HIS A 443 0.80 -10.59 23.01
CA HIS A 443 -0.19 -11.67 23.11
C HIS A 443 0.41 -12.97 22.57
N PRO A 444 1.32 -13.63 23.34
CA PRO A 444 1.92 -14.86 22.87
C PRO A 444 0.85 -15.92 22.63
N TYR A 445 0.97 -16.67 21.54
CA TYR A 445 0.13 -17.85 21.33
C TYR A 445 0.41 -18.88 22.44
N ILE A 446 -0.59 -19.09 23.30
CA ILE A 446 -0.59 -20.14 24.33
C ILE A 446 -1.40 -21.30 23.78
N ALA A 447 -0.78 -22.48 23.63
CA ALA A 447 -1.53 -23.68 23.33
C ALA A 447 -2.46 -23.98 24.51
N PHE A 448 -3.77 -23.96 24.30
CA PHE A 448 -4.72 -24.45 25.30
C PHE A 448 -4.53 -25.96 25.42
N GLY A 449 -3.71 -26.37 26.38
CA GLY A 449 -3.68 -27.76 26.82
C GLY A 449 -5.02 -28.06 27.49
N ASN A 450 -5.74 -29.05 26.93
CA ASN A 450 -6.88 -29.70 27.58
C ASN A 450 -6.59 -29.87 29.08
N ARG A 451 -7.35 -29.16 29.92
CA ARG A 451 -7.66 -29.62 31.27
C ARG A 451 -9.03 -30.28 31.20
N LEU A 452 -9.04 -31.54 31.61
CA LEU A 452 -10.22 -32.33 31.98
C LEU A 452 -11.11 -31.58 32.96
#